data_AF-A0A2V9B4F5-F1
#
_entry.id   AF-A0A2V9B4F5-F1
#
_cell.length_a   1.000
_cell.length_b   1.000
_cell.length_c   1.000
_cell.angle_alpha   90.00
_cell.angle_beta   90.00
_cell.angle_gamma   90.00
#
_symmetry.space_group_name_H-M   'P 1'
#
loop_
_entity.id
_entity.type
_entity.pdbx_description
1 polymer ?
#
loop_
_entity_poly.entity_id
_entity_poly.type
_entity_poly.pdbx_seq_one_letter_code
_entity_poly.pdbx_strand_id
1 'polypeptide(L)' 'MTFELLKNGQPFACLVPAKKKICRGHDLAEALAKTELPEQEAKAWCRDRRKARQNSTNGGSLEAKGSVVEPT' A
#
# COMPACT_ATOMS: atom_id res chain seq x y z
N MET A 1 -6.21 -18.66 8.45
CA MET A 1 -5.67 -18.63 9.83
C MET A 1 -6.32 -17.46 10.53
N THR A 2 -6.89 -17.68 11.70
CA THR A 2 -7.64 -16.69 12.47
C THR A 2 -7.11 -16.78 13.90
N PHE A 3 -6.83 -15.64 14.53
CA PHE A 3 -6.27 -15.62 15.88
C PHE A 3 -7.32 -15.11 16.85
N GLU A 4 -7.55 -15.80 17.97
CA GLU A 4 -8.51 -15.36 18.99
C GLU A 4 -7.75 -14.80 20.19
N LEU A 5 -8.07 -13.56 20.54
CA LEU A 5 -7.59 -12.91 21.74
C LEU A 5 -8.46 -13.35 22.90
N LEU A 6 -7.84 -13.98 23.90
CA LEU A 6 -8.49 -14.38 25.13
C LEU A 6 -8.25 -13.34 26.22
N LYS A 7 -9.29 -12.99 26.97
CA LYS A 7 -9.18 -12.25 28.23
C LYS A 7 -9.64 -13.17 29.36
N ASN A 8 -8.74 -13.47 30.30
CA ASN A 8 -9.00 -14.41 31.40
C ASN A 8 -9.43 -15.81 30.94
N GLY A 9 -8.86 -16.30 29.84
CA GLY A 9 -9.23 -17.60 29.27
C GLY A 9 -10.58 -17.60 28.52
N GLN A 10 -11.28 -16.48 28.46
CA GLN A 10 -12.53 -16.32 27.70
C GLN A 10 -12.26 -15.59 26.37
N PRO A 11 -12.86 -16.03 25.25
CA PRO A 11 -12.74 -15.33 23.97
C PRO A 11 -13.24 -13.89 24.05
N PHE A 12 -12.37 -12.93 23.72
CA PHE A 12 -12.66 -11.50 23.79
C PHE A 12 -12.74 -10.85 22.41
N ALA A 13 -11.88 -11.26 21.47
CA ALA A 13 -11.90 -10.76 20.09
C ALA A 13 -11.29 -11.77 19.12
N CYS A 14 -11.76 -11.81 17.88
CA CYS A 14 -11.16 -12.60 16.82
C CYS A 14 -10.43 -11.67 15.85
N LEU A 15 -9.10 -11.78 15.80
CA LEU A 15 -8.27 -11.17 14.77
C LEU A 15 -8.37 -12.03 13.51
N VAL A 16 -9.31 -11.66 12.65
CA VAL A 16 -9.35 -12.16 11.28
C VAL A 16 -8.32 -11.36 10.49
N PRO A 17 -7.32 -12.00 9.84
CA PRO A 17 -6.50 -11.30 8.86
C PRO A 17 -7.43 -10.67 7.84
N ALA A 18 -7.49 -9.35 7.82
CA ALA A 18 -8.31 -8.64 6.84
C ALA A 18 -7.91 -9.19 5.47
N LYS A 19 -8.91 -9.58 4.65
CA LYS A 19 -8.66 -9.93 3.25
C LYS A 19 -7.81 -8.79 2.69
N LYS A 20 -6.56 -9.08 2.27
CA LYS A 20 -5.70 -8.06 1.66
C LYS A 20 -6.56 -7.34 0.65
N LYS A 21 -6.80 -6.04 0.84
CA LYS A 21 -7.36 -5.22 -0.24
C LYS A 21 -6.25 -5.17 -1.29
N ILE A 22 -6.28 -6.14 -2.19
CA ILE A 22 -5.41 -6.14 -3.36
C ILE A 22 -5.96 -5.01 -4.22
N CYS A 23 -5.45 -3.81 -4.01
CA CYS A 23 -5.66 -2.72 -4.95
C CYS A 23 -4.73 -3.02 -6.12
N ARG A 24 -5.25 -3.69 -7.16
CA ARG A 24 -4.47 -3.89 -8.38
C ARG A 24 -4.21 -2.51 -8.98
N GLY A 25 -3.12 -2.36 -9.73
CA GLY A 25 -2.84 -1.09 -10.42
C GLY A 25 -4.01 -0.62 -11.28
N HIS A 26 -4.80 -1.56 -11.81
CA HIS A 26 -6.06 -1.31 -12.50
C HIS A 26 -7.12 -0.67 -11.59
N ASP A 27 -7.38 -1.23 -10.41
CA ASP A 27 -8.41 -0.73 -9.48
C ASP A 27 -8.07 0.69 -9.01
N LEU A 28 -6.79 0.96 -8.78
CA LEU A 28 -6.31 2.30 -8.47
C LEU A 28 -6.47 3.27 -9.65
N ALA A 29 -6.15 2.82 -10.88
CA ALA A 29 -6.32 3.64 -12.07
C ALA A 29 -7.79 3.98 -12.34
N GLU A 30 -8.70 3.02 -12.15
CA GLU A 30 -10.14 3.23 -12.30
C GLU A 30 -10.69 4.20 -11.25
N ALA A 31 -10.24 4.09 -10.00
CA ALA A 31 -10.61 5.04 -8.94
C ALA A 31 -10.10 6.45 -9.25
N LEU A 32 -8.85 6.58 -9.71
CA LEU A 32 -8.26 7.87 -10.08
C LEU A 32 -8.90 8.49 -11.32
N ALA A 33 -9.41 7.69 -12.26
CA ALA A 33 -10.10 8.19 -13.45
C ALA A 33 -11.41 8.92 -13.12
N LYS A 34 -12.02 8.61 -11.97
CA LYS A 34 -13.26 9.22 -11.48
C LYS A 34 -13.01 10.49 -10.66
N THR A 35 -11.75 10.78 -10.31
CA THR A 35 -11.37 11.93 -9.50
C THR A 35 -10.87 13.05 -10.41
N GLU A 36 -11.61 14.16 -10.45
CA GLU A 36 -11.11 15.38 -11.08
C GLU A 36 -10.03 16.02 -10.20
N LEU A 37 -8.82 16.11 -10.74
CA LEU A 37 -7.73 16.81 -10.08
C LEU A 37 -7.71 18.27 -10.54
N PRO A 38 -7.52 19.23 -9.62
CA PRO A 38 -7.22 20.62 -9.98
C PRO A 38 -6.03 20.66 -10.95
N GLU A 39 -6.05 21.62 -11.89
CA GLU A 39 -5.07 21.66 -12.98
C GLU A 39 -3.61 21.65 -12.51
N GLN A 40 -3.32 22.33 -11.39
CA GLN A 40 -1.99 22.36 -10.79
C GLN A 40 -1.56 21.00 -10.23
N GLU A 41 -2.47 20.28 -9.58
CA GLU A 41 -2.20 18.93 -9.06
C GLU A 41 -2.06 17.91 -10.19
N ALA A 42 -2.89 18.02 -11.24
CA ALA A 42 -2.77 17.18 -12.42
C ALA A 42 -1.40 17.34 -13.12
N LYS A 43 -0.90 18.58 -13.22
CA LYS A 43 0.44 18.88 -13.76
C LYS A 43 1.55 18.29 -12.89
N ALA A 44 1.47 18.48 -11.56
CA ALA A 44 2.44 17.91 -10.62
C ALA A 44 2.47 16.38 -10.70
N TRP A 45 1.30 15.74 -10.70
CA TRP A 45 1.16 14.29 -10.83
C TRP A 45 1.76 13.75 -12.12
N CYS A 46 1.51 14.42 -13.26
CA CYS A 46 2.08 14.01 -14.54
C CYS A 46 3.61 14.06 -14.55
N ARG A 47 4.20 15.09 -13.93
CA ARG A 47 5.66 15.23 -13.79
C ARG A 47 6.23 14.09 -12.95
N ASP A 48 5.63 13.84 -11.79
CA ASP A 48 6.14 12.84 -10.85
C ASP A 48 6.01 11.41 -11.42
N ARG A 49 4.92 11.14 -12.16
CA ARG A 49 4.73 9.88 -12.88
C ARG A 49 5.77 9.66 -13.98
N ARG A 50 6.15 10.71 -14.72
CA ARG A 50 7.22 10.62 -15.73
C ARG A 50 8.58 10.36 -15.07
N LYS A 51 8.87 11.06 -13.97
CA LYS A 51 10.11 10.87 -13.20
C LYS A 51 10.21 9.45 -12.64
N ALA A 52 9.13 8.92 -12.07
CA ALA A 52 9.09 7.55 -11.56
C ALA A 52 9.35 6.51 -12.68
N ARG A 53 8.76 6.69 -13.87
CA ARG A 53 9.01 5.81 -15.03
C ARG A 53 10.47 5.85 -15.48
N GLN A 54 11.07 7.04 -15.57
CA GLN A 54 12.48 7.20 -15.94
C GLN A 54 13.42 6.60 -14.88
N ASN A 55 13.06 6.69 -13.59
CA ASN A 55 13.82 6.06 -12.52
C ASN A 55 13.67 4.52 -12.52
N SER A 56 12.54 3.97 -13.00
CA SER A 56 12.38 2.52 -13.12
C SER A 56 13.13 1.90 -14.30
N THR A 57 13.50 2.71 -15.30
CA THR A 57 14.32 2.27 -16.45
C THR A 57 15.82 2.38 -16.21
N ASN A 58 16.25 3.22 -15.25
CA ASN A 58 17.63 3.26 -14.77
C ASN A 58 17.74 2.37 -13.53
N GLY A 59 18.00 1.08 -13.74
CA GLY A 59 18.06 0.07 -12.70
C GLY A 59 18.98 0.44 -11.53
N GLY A 60 18.37 0.95 -10.45
CA GLY A 60 18.94 0.99 -9.12
C GLY A 60 17.97 0.26 -8.21
N SER A 61 18.32 -0.96 -7.82
CA SER A 61 17.61 -1.75 -6.82
C SER A 61 17.31 -0.88 -5.59
N LEU A 62 16.05 -0.51 -5.39
CA LEU A 62 15.59 0.03 -4.12
C LEU A 62 15.46 -1.16 -3.18
N GLU A 63 16.58 -1.55 -2.58
CA GLU A 63 16.64 -2.47 -1.45
C GLU A 63 15.73 -1.93 -0.34
N ALA A 64 14.52 -2.46 -0.25
CA ALA A 64 13.65 -2.19 0.87
C ALA A 64 14.29 -2.81 2.12
N LYS A 65 15.02 -1.99 2.90
CA LYS A 65 15.55 -2.36 4.22
C LYS A 65 14.37 -2.58 5.17
N GLY A 66 13.82 -3.80 5.18
CA GLY A 66 12.96 -4.28 6.24
C GLY A 66 13.81 -4.60 7.46
N SER A 67 13.78 -3.75 8.49
CA SER A 67 14.29 -4.10 9.81
C SER A 67 13.18 -4.85 10.55
N VAL A 68 13.32 -6.17 10.67
CA VAL A 68 12.56 -6.95 11.64
C VAL A 68 13.22 -6.72 13.00
N VAL A 69 12.54 -6.01 13.89
CA VAL A 69 12.90 -5.98 15.30
C VAL A 69 12.18 -7.16 15.96
N GLU A 70 12.95 -8.17 16.36
CA GLU A 70 12.45 -9.23 17.25
C GLU A 70 12.30 -8.68 18.67
N PRO A 71 11.19 -8.97 19.36
CA PRO A 71 11.03 -8.60 20.78
C PRO A 71 11.69 -9.67 21.67
N THR A 72 12.61 -9.23 22.54
CA THR A 72 13.11 -10.00 23.70
C THR A 72 12.22 -9.78 24.91
#